data_AF-A0A1Y2JNN9-F1
#
_entry.id   AF-A0A1Y2JNN9-F1
#
_cell.length_a   1.000
_cell.length_b   1.000
_cell.length_c   1.000
_cell.angle_alpha   90.00
_cell.angle_beta   90.00
_cell.angle_gamma   90.00
#
_symmetry.space_group_name_H-M   'P 1'
#
loop_
_entity.id
_entity.type
_entity.pdbx_description
1 polymer ?
#
loop_
_entity_poly.entity_id
_entity_poly.type
_entity_poly.pdbx_seq_one_letter_code
_entity_poly.pdbx_strand_id
1 'polypeptide(L)'
;MFDPRVTPTATREMLSDVGLCEAIASMRYDADFSHVDVDESDWPYVERVSEIEGNPVWAVDDHGLRYVVIRGLVWGVADLALAEAGIRVAALTAFTRLDEVA
;
A
#
# COMPACT_ATOMS: atom_id res chain seq x y z
N MET A 1 -19.68 -9.95 -4.66
CA MET A 1 -18.28 -9.96 -4.22
C MET A 1 -18.03 -8.58 -3.62
N PHE A 2 -17.40 -8.49 -2.44
CA PHE A 2 -17.21 -7.21 -1.73
C PHE A 2 -15.88 -6.62 -2.18
N ASP A 3 -15.88 -5.48 -2.87
CA ASP A 3 -14.65 -4.78 -3.26
C ASP A 3 -14.06 -4.02 -2.06
N PRO A 4 -12.92 -4.47 -1.51
CA PRO A 4 -12.30 -3.84 -0.35
C PRO A 4 -11.75 -2.44 -0.65
N ARG A 5 -11.69 -2.01 -1.92
CA ARG A 5 -11.36 -0.62 -2.30
C ARG A 5 -12.50 0.36 -1.99
N VAL A 6 -13.73 -0.12 -1.84
CA VAL A 6 -14.93 0.73 -1.66
C VAL A 6 -15.22 0.99 -0.19
N THR A 7 -14.67 0.17 0.72
CA THR A 7 -14.75 0.38 2.18
C THR A 7 -13.40 0.07 2.83
N PRO A 8 -12.33 0.79 2.45
CA PRO A 8 -11.03 0.62 3.08
C PRO A 8 -11.13 1.03 4.55
N THR A 9 -10.53 0.24 5.43
CA THR A 9 -10.50 0.53 6.87
C THR A 9 -9.06 0.42 7.34
N ALA A 10 -8.52 1.53 7.84
CA ALA A 10 -7.20 1.55 8.44
C ALA A 10 -7.23 0.75 9.75
N THR A 11 -6.30 -0.19 9.93
CA THR A 11 -6.10 -0.84 11.22
C THR A 11 -5.18 0.00 12.10
N ARG A 12 -5.23 -0.22 13.42
CA ARG A 12 -4.31 0.44 14.35
C ARG A 12 -2.83 0.17 14.04
N GLU A 13 -2.52 -1.01 13.49
CA GLU A 13 -1.17 -1.36 13.02
C GLU A 13 -0.74 -0.45 11.87
N MET A 14 -1.60 -0.29 10.85
CA MET A 14 -1.35 0.58 9.71
C MET A 14 -1.16 2.04 10.14
N LEU A 15 -2.05 2.56 11.00
CA LEU A 15 -1.98 3.94 11.50
C LEU A 15 -0.77 4.20 12.40
N SER A 16 -0.19 3.15 13.00
CA SER A 16 1.01 3.27 13.84
C SER A 16 2.31 3.12 13.04
N ASP A 17 2.23 2.70 11.77
CA ASP A 17 3.39 2.59 10.88
C ASP A 17 3.62 3.94 10.18
N VAL A 18 4.52 4.75 10.78
CA VAL A 18 4.88 6.08 10.27
C VAL A 18 5.36 6.01 8.82
N GLY A 19 6.12 4.98 8.45
CA GLY A 19 6.63 4.83 7.08
C GLY A 19 5.52 4.57 6.07
N LEU A 20 4.52 3.76 6.43
CA LEU A 20 3.32 3.56 5.61
C LEU A 20 2.53 4.87 5.45
N CYS A 21 2.27 5.57 6.55
CA CYS A 21 1.53 6.85 6.52
C CYS A 21 2.24 7.90 5.66
N GLU A 22 3.56 8.06 5.82
CA GLU A 22 4.37 8.99 5.04
C GLU A 22 4.42 8.61 3.56
N ALA A 23 4.52 7.31 3.24
CA ALA A 23 4.50 6.82 1.87
C ALA A 23 3.17 7.15 1.18
N ILE A 24 2.02 6.88 1.83
CA ILE A 24 0.70 7.21 1.29
C ILE A 24 0.57 8.72 1.08
N ALA A 25 0.93 9.53 2.09
CA ALA A 25 0.88 10.97 1.99
C ALA A 25 1.79 11.52 0.86
N SER A 26 3.01 11.00 0.72
CA SER A 26 3.95 11.39 -0.32
C SER A 26 3.44 11.04 -1.72
N MET A 27 2.84 9.86 -1.91
CA MET A 27 2.30 9.44 -3.19
C MET A 27 1.08 10.27 -3.62
N ARG A 28 0.32 10.80 -2.65
CA ARG A 28 -0.77 11.75 -2.90
C ARG A 28 -0.27 13.17 -3.16
N TYR A 29 0.79 13.60 -2.48
CA TYR A 29 1.36 14.94 -2.64
C TYR A 29 2.02 15.17 -4.01
N ASP A 30 2.62 14.12 -4.59
CA ASP A 30 3.17 14.19 -5.95
C ASP A 30 2.06 14.24 -7.02
N ALA A 31 0.83 13.83 -6.67
CA ALA A 31 -0.33 13.83 -7.56
C ALA A 31 -1.15 15.13 -7.47
N ASP A 32 -1.19 15.82 -6.32
CA ASP A 32 -1.93 17.07 -6.14
C ASP A 32 -1.25 17.96 -5.09
N PHE A 33 -0.90 19.20 -5.46
CA PHE A 33 -0.10 20.17 -4.67
C PHE A 33 -0.84 20.76 -3.43
N SER A 34 -1.72 19.99 -2.80
CA SER A 34 -2.54 20.39 -1.65
C SER A 34 -2.23 19.47 -0.47
N HIS A 35 -1.97 20.05 0.70
CA HIS A 35 -1.81 19.29 1.94
C HIS A 35 -3.12 18.58 2.27
N VAL A 36 -3.16 17.25 2.14
CA VAL A 36 -4.31 16.43 2.54
C VAL A 36 -3.90 15.69 3.79
N ASP A 37 -4.51 16.04 4.93
CA ASP A 37 -4.51 15.17 6.10
C ASP A 37 -5.11 13.83 5.68
N VAL A 38 -4.40 12.72 5.95
CA VAL A 38 -4.90 11.38 5.59
C VAL A 38 -6.09 11.06 6.51
N ASP A 39 -7.29 11.42 6.07
CA ASP A 39 -8.54 11.10 6.77
C ASP A 39 -8.78 9.59 6.73
N GLU A 40 -9.23 8.99 7.84
CA GLU A 40 -9.54 7.57 7.91
C GLU A 40 -10.60 7.15 6.88
N SER A 41 -11.44 8.09 6.42
CA SER A 41 -12.48 7.89 5.40
C SER A 41 -11.95 7.78 3.98
N ASP A 42 -10.69 8.19 3.75
CA ASP A 42 -10.02 8.18 2.45
C ASP A 42 -8.76 7.30 2.47
N TRP A 43 -8.72 6.31 3.38
CA TRP A 43 -7.58 5.39 3.46
C TRP A 43 -7.49 4.52 2.20
N PRO A 44 -6.31 4.25 1.63
CA PRO A 44 -6.21 3.35 0.49
C PRO A 44 -6.45 1.90 0.89
N TYR A 45 -6.59 1.01 -0.10
CA TYR A 45 -6.49 -0.41 0.19
C TYR A 45 -5.05 -0.73 0.61
N VAL A 46 -4.89 -1.33 1.78
CA VAL A 46 -3.58 -1.75 2.30
C VAL A 46 -3.67 -3.20 2.75
N GLU A 47 -2.71 -4.02 2.31
CA GLU A 47 -2.55 -5.39 2.77
C GLU A 47 -1.11 -5.65 3.22
N ARG A 48 -0.96 -6.28 4.39
CA ARG A 48 0.34 -6.79 4.82
C ARG A 48 0.69 -8.03 4.02
N VAL A 49 1.76 -8.00 3.24
CA VAL A 49 2.16 -9.11 2.36
C VAL A 49 3.37 -9.89 2.86
N SER A 50 4.23 -9.26 3.68
CA SER A 50 5.41 -9.92 4.28
C SER A 50 5.96 -9.12 5.47
N GLU A 51 7.13 -9.54 5.95
CA GLU A 51 7.96 -8.83 6.92
C GLU A 51 9.45 -8.99 6.55
N ILE A 52 10.24 -7.92 6.66
CA ILE A 52 11.69 -7.93 6.45
C ILE A 52 12.36 -7.36 7.69
N GLU A 53 13.23 -8.16 8.33
CA GLU A 53 13.97 -7.73 9.52
C GLU A 53 13.06 -7.09 10.60
N GLY A 54 11.89 -7.70 10.85
CA GLY A 54 10.90 -7.19 11.82
C GLY A 54 10.02 -6.03 11.32
N ASN A 55 10.16 -5.60 10.07
CA ASN A 55 9.40 -4.47 9.52
C ASN A 55 8.36 -4.99 8.53
N PRO A 56 7.08 -4.58 8.67
CA PRO A 56 6.05 -5.03 7.76
C PRO A 56 6.31 -4.54 6.33
N VAL A 57 5.87 -5.35 5.37
CA VAL A 57 5.82 -4.99 3.95
C VAL A 57 4.36 -4.87 3.56
N TRP A 58 4.01 -3.70 3.03
CA TRP A 58 2.63 -3.36 2.70
C TRP A 58 2.47 -3.31 1.18
N ALA A 59 1.46 -4.00 0.66
CA ALA A 59 0.94 -3.74 -0.68
C ALA A 59 -0.17 -2.69 -0.57
N VAL A 60 -0.10 -1.66 -1.39
CA VAL A 60 -1.04 -0.53 -1.38
C VAL A 60 -1.64 -0.37 -2.78
N ASP A 61 -2.96 -0.20 -2.83
CA ASP A 61 -3.71 0.24 -4.02
C ASP A 61 -4.47 1.51 -3.61
N ASP A 62 -4.01 2.65 -4.13
CA ASP A 62 -4.57 3.97 -3.87
C ASP A 62 -5.16 4.51 -5.16
N HIS A 63 -6.48 4.35 -5.35
CA HIS A 63 -7.18 4.72 -6.59
C HIS A 63 -6.52 4.16 -7.87
N GLY A 64 -6.03 2.92 -7.82
CA GLY A 64 -5.36 2.26 -8.94
C GLY A 64 -3.85 2.55 -9.07
N LEU A 65 -3.30 3.45 -8.25
CA LEU A 65 -1.86 3.57 -8.07
C LEU A 65 -1.40 2.45 -7.13
N ARG A 66 -0.66 1.49 -7.69
CA ARG A 66 -0.17 0.32 -6.95
C ARG A 66 1.30 0.43 -6.62
N TYR A 67 1.62 0.22 -5.36
CA TYR A 67 2.99 0.26 -4.86
C TYR A 67 3.15 -0.61 -3.62
N VAL A 68 4.40 -0.89 -3.27
CA VAL A 68 4.79 -1.61 -2.08
C VAL A 68 5.58 -0.69 -1.17
N VAL A 69 5.28 -0.72 0.13
CA VAL A 69 5.99 0.07 1.14
C VAL A 69 6.81 -0.86 2.02
N ILE A 70 8.11 -0.56 2.13
CA ILE A 70 9.06 -1.27 3.00
C ILE A 70 9.83 -0.21 3.79
N ARG A 71 9.61 -0.13 5.11
CA ARG A 71 10.28 0.87 5.98
C ARG A 71 10.13 2.32 5.44
N GLY A 72 8.96 2.65 4.90
CA GLY A 72 8.67 3.95 4.28
C GLY A 72 9.23 4.16 2.87
N LEU A 73 10.01 3.22 2.32
CA LEU A 73 10.41 3.25 0.92
C LEU A 73 9.27 2.78 0.04
N VAL A 74 8.93 3.58 -0.98
CA VAL A 74 7.92 3.25 -1.99
C VAL A 74 8.59 2.55 -3.16
N TRP A 75 8.01 1.41 -3.54
CA TRP A 75 8.42 0.62 -4.69
C TRP A 75 7.24 0.50 -5.63
N GLY A 76 7.34 1.08 -6.84
CA GLY A 76 6.31 0.90 -7.86
C GLY A 76 6.27 -0.56 -8.33
N VAL A 77 5.18 -0.95 -8.99
CA VAL A 77 5.06 -2.31 -9.56
C VAL A 77 6.21 -2.63 -10.51
N ALA A 78 6.72 -1.64 -11.27
CA ALA A 78 7.86 -1.81 -12.15
C ALA A 78 9.17 -2.11 -11.38
N ASP A 79 9.35 -1.52 -10.20
CA ASP A 79 10.55 -1.68 -9.37
C ASP A 79 10.58 -3.03 -8.65
N LEU A 80 9.43 -3.70 -8.50
CA LEU A 80 9.35 -5.03 -7.89
C LEU A 80 10.18 -6.08 -8.63
N ALA A 81 10.56 -5.84 -9.89
CA ALA A 81 11.53 -6.69 -10.59
C ALA A 81 12.88 -6.79 -9.85
N LEU A 82 13.26 -5.73 -9.13
CA LEU A 82 14.50 -5.62 -8.35
C LEU A 82 14.33 -6.10 -6.89
N ALA A 83 13.09 -6.29 -6.43
CA ALA A 83 12.81 -6.77 -5.08
C ALA A 83 13.14 -8.26 -4.91
N GLU A 84 13.32 -8.69 -3.67
CA GLU A 84 13.47 -10.11 -3.34
C GLU A 84 12.27 -10.91 -3.88
N ALA A 85 12.54 -12.11 -4.42
CA ALA A 85 11.54 -12.91 -5.11
C ALA A 85 10.29 -13.18 -4.26
N GLY A 86 10.45 -13.39 -2.94
CA GLY A 86 9.34 -13.61 -2.02
C GLY A 86 8.42 -12.39 -1.91
N ILE A 87 8.99 -11.19 -1.79
CA ILE A 87 8.24 -9.93 -1.70
C ILE A 87 7.48 -9.69 -3.01
N ARG A 88 8.16 -9.86 -4.15
CA ARG A 88 7.56 -9.69 -5.47
C ARG A 88 6.33 -10.60 -5.64
N VAL A 89 6.47 -11.89 -5.32
CA VAL A 89 5.36 -12.84 -5.45
C VAL A 89 4.21 -12.49 -4.51
N ALA A 90 4.50 -12.15 -3.25
CA ALA A 90 3.48 -11.80 -2.28
C ALA A 90 2.70 -10.53 -2.68
N ALA A 91 3.40 -9.48 -3.12
CA ALA A 91 2.80 -8.24 -3.60
C ALA A 91 1.92 -8.46 -4.83
N LEU A 92 2.41 -9.19 -5.84
CA LEU A 92 1.62 -9.50 -7.04
C LEU A 92 0.38 -10.33 -6.69
N THR A 93 0.50 -11.28 -5.77
CA THR A 93 -0.64 -12.09 -5.31
C THR A 93 -1.71 -11.26 -4.59
N ALA A 94 -1.32 -10.25 -3.81
CA ALA A 94 -2.25 -9.30 -3.22
C ALA A 94 -3.00 -8.50 -4.30
N PHE A 95 -2.27 -7.94 -5.28
CA PHE A 95 -2.91 -7.19 -6.36
C PHE A 95 -3.81 -8.05 -7.26
N THR A 96 -3.42 -9.30 -7.56
CA THR A 96 -4.27 -10.22 -8.33
C THR A 96 -5.56 -10.54 -7.59
N ARG A 97 -5.52 -10.83 -6.27
CA ARG A 97 -6.74 -11.01 -5.48
C ARG A 97 -7.63 -9.78 -5.52
N LEU A 98 -7.03 -8.59 -5.49
CA LEU A 98 -7.76 -7.33 -5.56
C LEU A 98 -8.42 -7.12 -6.94
N ASP A 99 -7.82 -7.63 -8.02
CA ASP A 99 -8.36 -7.57 -9.38
C ASP A 99 -9.52 -8.56 -9.62
N GLU A 100 -9.50 -9.72 -8.98
CA GLU A 100 -10.57 -10.72 -9.10
C GLU A 100 -11.88 -10.29 -8.44
N VAL A 101 -11.83 -9.27 -7.58
CA VAL A 101 -12.95 -8.78 -6.76
C VAL A 101 -13.66 -7.58 -7.42
N ALA A 102 -13.01 -6.90 -8.35
CA ALA A 102 -13.51 -5.71 -9.06
C ALA A 102 -14.43 -6.01 -10.25
#